data_AF-A0A165RTM3-F1
#
_entry.id   AF-A0A165RTM3-F1
#
_cell.length_a   1.000
_cell.length_b   1.000
_cell.length_c   1.000
_cell.angle_alpha   90.00
_cell.angle_beta   90.00
_cell.angle_gamma   90.00
#
_symmetry.space_group_name_H-M   'P 1'
#
loop_
_entity.id
_entity.type
_entity.pdbx_description
1 polymer ?
#
loop_
_entity_poly.entity_id
_entity_poly.type
_entity_poly.pdbx_seq_one_letter_code
_entity_poly.pdbx_strand_id
1 'polypeptide(L)'
;MLNCDRLAEFPSPYHQFSDATYTYIDSYCSSICGDADYRIRHGVAACFKVVMLRASHKSLLALSNRCGAQGLFGHNWIVSLFDEMRGIGIAEGNTLVLLICFASKLLLNRYSLPAPKDNRSLLSKYEVGIFDYLRLVTKSYTYRSSDFASRDLPNFLNMTEAIGHRMAYEAAVSDGLPAELIQIFAHDVTKDLRAAPPPSSLPSS
;
A
#
# COMPACT_ATOMS: atom_id res chain seq x y z
N MET A 1 -18.46 34.12 25.19
CA MET A 1 -19.10 32.79 25.09
C MET A 1 -19.61 32.69 23.66
N LEU A 2 -18.78 32.16 22.75
CA LEU A 2 -19.11 32.10 21.32
C LEU A 2 -20.07 30.93 21.09
N ASN A 3 -21.19 31.24 20.46
CA ASN A 3 -22.33 30.37 20.20
C ASN A 3 -21.92 29.23 19.24
N CYS A 4 -21.96 27.98 19.71
CA CYS A 4 -21.59 26.78 18.91
C CYS A 4 -22.64 26.34 17.89
N ASP A 5 -23.83 26.96 17.87
CA ASP A 5 -24.98 26.44 17.11
C ASP A 5 -25.02 26.87 15.63
N ARG A 6 -23.97 27.52 15.10
CA ARG A 6 -23.90 27.95 13.68
C ARG A 6 -22.90 27.17 12.80
N LEU A 7 -22.25 26.12 13.32
CA LEU A 7 -21.32 25.29 12.53
C LEU A 7 -21.96 24.04 11.91
N ALA A 8 -23.28 23.85 12.05
CA ALA A 8 -23.98 22.64 11.62
C ALA A 8 -24.55 22.69 10.18
N GLU A 9 -24.46 23.81 9.47
CA GLU A 9 -25.12 23.99 8.15
C GLU A 9 -24.16 24.10 6.94
N PHE A 10 -22.86 23.86 7.13
CA PHE A 10 -21.99 23.64 5.98
C PHE A 10 -21.86 22.14 5.74
N PRO A 11 -22.31 21.59 4.60
CA PRO A 11 -21.98 20.21 4.25
C PRO A 11 -20.46 20.12 4.25
N SER A 12 -19.95 19.34 5.21
CA SER A 12 -18.53 19.22 5.46
C SER A 12 -17.84 18.81 4.15
N PRO A 13 -16.85 19.58 3.63
CA PRO A 13 -16.10 19.22 2.41
C PRO A 13 -15.54 17.80 2.47
N TYR A 14 -15.36 17.29 3.68
CA TYR A 14 -14.98 15.93 4.02
C TYR A 14 -15.90 14.84 3.43
N HIS A 15 -17.23 15.06 3.38
CA HIS A 15 -18.14 14.05 2.84
C HIS A 15 -17.99 13.93 1.32
N GLN A 16 -17.91 15.07 0.62
CA GLN A 16 -17.73 15.11 -0.83
C GLN A 16 -16.35 14.61 -1.25
N PHE A 17 -15.30 14.88 -0.47
CA PHE A 17 -13.94 14.40 -0.77
C PHE A 17 -13.79 12.90 -0.49
N SER A 18 -14.36 12.41 0.62
CA SER A 18 -14.43 10.98 0.95
C SER A 18 -15.16 10.21 -0.16
N ASP A 19 -16.36 10.67 -0.55
CA ASP A 19 -17.16 10.05 -1.61
C ASP A 19 -16.44 10.05 -2.96
N ALA A 20 -15.75 11.13 -3.32
CA ALA A 20 -14.98 11.21 -4.56
C ALA A 20 -13.78 10.25 -4.58
N THR A 21 -13.03 10.15 -3.48
CA THR A 21 -11.93 9.17 -3.37
C THR A 21 -12.43 7.73 -3.35
N TYR A 22 -13.53 7.45 -2.65
CA TYR A 22 -14.16 6.14 -2.65
C TYR A 22 -14.64 5.75 -4.04
N THR A 23 -15.27 6.67 -4.77
CA THR A 23 -15.75 6.45 -6.14
C THR A 23 -14.58 6.25 -7.11
N TYR A 24 -13.47 6.98 -6.94
CA TYR A 24 -12.26 6.76 -7.74
C TYR A 24 -11.61 5.41 -7.45
N ILE A 25 -11.49 5.02 -6.18
CA ILE A 25 -10.94 3.73 -5.78
C ILE A 25 -11.85 2.59 -6.23
N ASP A 26 -13.17 2.74 -6.15
CA ASP A 26 -14.14 1.73 -6.58
C ASP A 26 -14.17 1.60 -8.11
N SER A 27 -14.12 2.72 -8.84
CA SER A 27 -13.93 2.77 -10.30
C SER A 27 -12.62 2.10 -10.72
N TYR A 28 -11.52 2.40 -10.04
CA TYR A 28 -10.20 1.84 -10.30
C TYR A 28 -10.11 0.35 -9.93
N CYS A 29 -10.70 -0.06 -8.81
CA CYS A 29 -10.83 -1.47 -8.45
C CYS A 29 -11.69 -2.23 -9.47
N SER A 30 -12.76 -1.59 -9.97
CA SER A 30 -13.63 -2.16 -11.00
C SER A 30 -12.95 -2.23 -12.37
N SER A 31 -12.09 -1.27 -12.73
CA SER A 31 -11.33 -1.32 -13.98
C SER A 31 -10.22 -2.38 -13.97
N ILE A 32 -9.61 -2.61 -12.79
CA ILE A 32 -8.57 -3.64 -12.62
C ILE A 32 -9.16 -5.04 -12.49
N CYS A 33 -10.25 -5.20 -11.73
CA CYS A 33 -10.77 -6.51 -11.36
C CYS A 33 -12.05 -6.90 -12.09
N GLY A 34 -12.81 -5.97 -12.70
CA GLY A 34 -14.09 -6.27 -13.33
C GLY A 34 -15.01 -7.12 -12.44
N ASP A 35 -15.62 -8.15 -13.01
CA ASP A 35 -16.50 -9.11 -12.33
C ASP A 35 -15.73 -10.19 -11.52
N ALA A 36 -14.48 -9.91 -11.12
CA ALA A 36 -13.65 -10.87 -10.40
C ALA A 36 -14.20 -11.19 -8.99
N ASP A 37 -13.80 -12.37 -8.50
CA ASP A 37 -14.06 -12.83 -7.15
C ASP A 37 -13.75 -11.71 -6.14
N TYR A 38 -14.69 -11.50 -5.21
CA TYR A 38 -14.57 -10.57 -4.09
C TYR A 38 -13.20 -10.67 -3.39
N ARG A 39 -12.62 -11.87 -3.31
CA ARG A 39 -11.30 -12.10 -2.71
C ARG A 39 -10.18 -11.35 -3.43
N ILE A 40 -10.22 -11.32 -4.77
CA ILE A 40 -9.23 -10.64 -5.61
C ILE A 40 -9.38 -9.13 -5.43
N ARG A 41 -10.62 -8.61 -5.50
CA ARG A 41 -10.93 -7.20 -5.27
C ARG A 41 -10.45 -6.72 -3.90
N HIS A 42 -10.74 -7.49 -2.86
CA HIS A 42 -10.29 -7.20 -1.50
C HIS A 42 -8.77 -7.22 -1.38
N GLY A 43 -8.09 -8.15 -2.06
CA GLY A 43 -6.63 -8.22 -2.11
C GLY A 43 -6.00 -7.00 -2.79
N VAL A 44 -6.56 -6.57 -3.92
CA VAL A 44 -6.14 -5.35 -4.62
C VAL A 44 -6.35 -4.11 -3.74
N ALA A 45 -7.51 -3.98 -3.09
CA ALA A 45 -7.80 -2.90 -2.17
C ALA A 45 -6.81 -2.86 -0.98
N ALA A 46 -6.42 -4.03 -0.46
CA ALA A 46 -5.41 -4.13 0.59
C ALA A 46 -4.03 -3.65 0.12
N CYS A 47 -3.59 -4.08 -1.08
CA CYS A 47 -2.35 -3.59 -1.70
C CYS A 47 -2.38 -2.06 -1.89
N PHE A 48 -3.49 -1.54 -2.43
CA PHE A 48 -3.68 -0.11 -2.65
C PHE A 48 -3.59 0.67 -1.33
N LYS A 49 -4.33 0.24 -0.30
CA LYS A 49 -4.35 0.88 1.01
C LYS A 49 -2.94 1.00 1.60
N VAL A 50 -2.18 -0.08 1.55
CA VAL A 50 -0.81 -0.13 2.09
C VAL A 50 0.12 0.85 1.37
N VAL A 51 0.12 0.83 0.03
CA VAL A 51 0.97 1.71 -0.78
C VAL A 51 0.58 3.17 -0.59
N MET A 52 -0.72 3.48 -0.60
CA MET A 52 -1.22 4.84 -0.44
C MET A 52 -0.87 5.39 0.95
N LEU A 53 -1.11 4.62 2.02
CA LEU A 53 -0.79 5.04 3.38
C LEU A 53 0.70 5.39 3.55
N ARG A 54 1.59 4.56 3.00
CA ARG A 54 3.03 4.79 3.10
C ARG A 54 3.49 5.98 2.29
N ALA A 55 3.02 6.10 1.05
CA ALA A 55 3.32 7.25 0.20
C ALA A 55 2.85 8.55 0.88
N SER A 56 1.64 8.56 1.43
CA SER A 56 1.07 9.70 2.14
C SER A 56 1.86 10.05 3.41
N HIS A 57 2.16 9.07 4.27
CA HIS A 57 2.96 9.34 5.48
C HIS A 57 4.36 9.88 5.15
N LYS A 58 5.06 9.27 4.17
CA LYS A 58 6.39 9.72 3.72
C LYS A 58 6.32 11.15 3.18
N SER A 59 5.32 11.44 2.34
CA SER A 59 5.19 12.74 1.68
C SER A 59 4.77 13.84 2.65
N LEU A 60 3.82 13.58 3.55
CA LEU A 60 3.35 14.55 4.53
C LEU A 60 4.42 14.87 5.57
N LEU A 61 5.18 13.88 6.02
CA LEU A 61 6.31 14.10 6.92
C LEU A 61 7.41 14.91 6.24
N ALA A 62 7.76 14.56 5.00
CA ALA A 62 8.74 15.32 4.22
C ALA A 62 8.28 16.76 3.98
N LEU A 63 7.01 16.96 3.64
CA LEU A 63 6.40 18.28 3.42
C LEU A 63 6.43 19.12 4.70
N SER A 64 6.00 18.55 5.84
CA SER A 64 6.02 19.22 7.14
C SER A 64 7.43 19.70 7.49
N ASN A 65 8.43 18.83 7.34
CA ASN A 65 9.84 19.16 7.61
C ASN A 65 10.38 20.26 6.68
N ARG A 66 9.94 20.30 5.41
CA ARG A 66 10.36 21.33 4.44
C ARG A 66 9.74 22.70 4.71
N CYS A 67 8.59 22.74 5.37
CA CYS A 67 7.95 23.98 5.84
C CYS A 67 8.53 24.49 7.18
N GLY A 68 9.49 23.77 7.78
CA GLY A 68 10.06 24.12 9.08
C GLY A 68 9.00 24.17 10.17
N ALA A 69 9.08 25.16 11.08
CA ALA A 69 8.09 25.33 12.15
C ALA A 69 6.66 25.55 11.62
N GLN A 70 6.53 26.14 10.42
CA GLN A 70 5.21 26.34 9.80
C GLN A 70 4.56 25.03 9.40
N GLY A 71 5.33 23.97 9.18
CA GLY A 71 4.80 22.63 8.90
C GLY A 71 3.98 22.03 10.04
N LEU A 72 4.09 22.61 11.25
CA LEU A 72 3.34 22.21 12.44
C LEU A 72 2.14 23.13 12.73
N PHE A 73 1.95 24.20 11.96
CA PHE A 73 0.88 25.15 12.21
C PHE A 73 -0.47 24.57 11.74
N GLY A 74 -1.47 24.62 12.62
CA GLY A 74 -2.79 24.03 12.35
C GLY A 74 -3.48 24.60 11.09
N HIS A 75 -3.23 25.86 10.74
CA HIS A 75 -3.79 26.47 9.53
C HIS A 75 -3.18 25.94 8.22
N ASN A 76 -2.04 25.26 8.26
CA ASN A 76 -1.45 24.59 7.09
C ASN A 76 -1.98 23.18 6.88
N TRP A 77 -2.77 22.64 7.83
CA TRP A 77 -3.46 21.34 7.74
C TRP A 77 -2.57 20.09 7.56
N ILE A 78 -1.25 20.23 7.39
CA ILE A 78 -0.33 19.11 7.16
C ILE A 78 -0.38 18.10 8.31
N VAL A 79 -0.39 18.57 9.56
CA VAL A 79 -0.47 17.70 10.76
C VAL A 79 -1.81 16.98 10.84
N SER A 80 -2.91 17.71 10.62
CA SER A 80 -4.26 17.13 10.60
C SER A 80 -4.37 16.04 9.54
N LEU A 81 -3.91 16.32 8.33
CA LEU A 81 -3.92 15.34 7.24
C LEU A 81 -3.03 14.12 7.55
N PHE A 82 -1.87 14.33 8.19
CA PHE A 82 -1.02 13.22 8.62
C PHE A 82 -1.73 12.31 9.63
N ASP A 83 -2.42 12.88 10.62
CA ASP A 83 -3.17 12.10 11.60
C ASP A 83 -4.42 11.44 11.01
N GLU A 84 -5.10 12.07 10.05
CA GLU A 84 -6.19 11.47 9.29
C GLU A 84 -5.72 10.24 8.50
N MET A 85 -4.56 10.33 7.82
CA MET A 85 -3.96 9.19 7.14
C MET A 85 -3.65 8.03 8.09
N ARG A 86 -3.17 8.33 9.31
CA ARG A 86 -2.98 7.31 10.35
C ARG A 86 -4.29 6.67 10.78
N GLY A 87 -5.36 7.45 10.87
CA GLY A 87 -6.72 6.97 11.12
C GLY A 87 -7.18 5.96 10.06
N ILE A 88 -6.99 6.27 8.78
CA ILE A 88 -7.31 5.38 7.65
C ILE A 88 -6.53 4.05 7.76
N GLY A 89 -5.31 4.08 8.27
CA GLY A 89 -4.51 2.86 8.49
C GLY A 89 -5.09 1.87 9.51
N ILE A 90 -5.95 2.35 10.41
CA ILE A 90 -6.59 1.57 11.48
C ILE A 90 -8.05 1.24 11.11
N ALA A 91 -8.77 2.21 10.57
CA ALA A 91 -10.15 2.06 10.11
C ALA A 91 -10.26 0.99 9.01
N GLU A 92 -11.44 0.40 8.81
CA GLU A 92 -11.72 -0.54 7.71
C GLU A 92 -10.73 -1.73 7.64
N GLY A 93 -10.28 -2.18 8.81
CA GLY A 93 -9.26 -3.20 8.97
C GLY A 93 -7.88 -2.59 9.15
N ASN A 94 -7.28 -2.88 10.30
CA ASN A 94 -5.90 -2.53 10.59
C ASN A 94 -4.99 -3.09 9.49
N THR A 95 -4.18 -2.22 8.90
CA THR A 95 -3.26 -2.54 7.81
C THR A 95 -2.42 -3.79 8.09
N LEU A 96 -1.86 -3.95 9.29
CA LEU A 96 -1.06 -5.13 9.64
C LEU A 96 -1.91 -6.42 9.63
N VAL A 97 -3.11 -6.36 10.19
CA VAL A 97 -4.03 -7.51 10.22
C VAL A 97 -4.47 -7.89 8.81
N LEU A 98 -4.77 -6.89 7.97
CA LEU A 98 -5.10 -7.09 6.56
C LEU A 98 -3.95 -7.76 5.83
N LEU A 99 -2.72 -7.27 5.99
CA LEU A 99 -1.50 -7.84 5.41
C LEU A 99 -1.33 -9.31 5.79
N ILE A 100 -1.45 -9.65 7.07
CA ILE A 100 -1.32 -11.03 7.55
C ILE A 100 -2.36 -11.93 6.91
N CYS A 101 -3.63 -11.52 6.96
CA CYS A 101 -4.75 -12.28 6.39
C CYS A 101 -4.62 -12.46 4.87
N PHE A 102 -4.17 -11.42 4.17
CA PHE A 102 -3.99 -11.40 2.73
C PHE A 102 -2.79 -12.24 2.30
N ALA A 103 -1.60 -11.93 2.83
CA ALA A 103 -0.33 -12.57 2.49
C ALA A 103 -0.36 -14.07 2.76
N SER A 104 -0.90 -14.47 3.92
CA SER A 104 -1.01 -15.90 4.27
C SER A 104 -1.87 -16.67 3.27
N LYS A 105 -2.96 -16.08 2.79
CA LYS A 105 -3.83 -16.74 1.80
C LYS A 105 -3.19 -16.81 0.42
N LEU A 106 -2.41 -15.80 0.04
CA LEU A 106 -1.64 -15.79 -1.20
C LEU A 106 -0.52 -16.85 -1.19
N LEU A 107 0.24 -16.96 -0.10
CA LEU A 107 1.30 -17.97 0.03
C LEU A 107 0.75 -19.41 0.02
N LEU A 108 -0.44 -19.61 0.61
CA LEU A 108 -1.16 -20.89 0.57
C LEU A 108 -1.87 -21.18 -0.77
N ASN A 109 -1.66 -20.34 -1.80
CA ASN A 109 -2.29 -20.43 -3.12
C ASN A 109 -3.83 -20.55 -3.07
N ARG A 110 -4.49 -19.92 -2.08
CA ARG A 110 -5.96 -19.96 -1.97
C ARG A 110 -6.68 -19.09 -3.00
N TYR A 111 -5.99 -18.08 -3.50
CA TYR A 111 -6.34 -17.29 -4.68
C TYR A 111 -5.05 -16.64 -5.20
N SER A 112 -5.10 -16.05 -6.39
CA SER A 112 -3.98 -15.30 -6.97
C SER A 112 -4.43 -13.90 -7.36
N LEU A 113 -3.51 -12.95 -7.30
CA LEU A 113 -3.73 -11.60 -7.81
C LEU A 113 -3.38 -11.52 -9.31
N PRO A 114 -3.81 -10.45 -10.00
CA PRO A 114 -3.45 -10.23 -11.39
C PRO A 114 -1.93 -10.28 -11.59
N ALA A 115 -1.49 -11.16 -12.48
CA ALA A 115 -0.07 -11.32 -12.79
C ALA A 115 0.51 -10.04 -13.43
N PRO A 116 1.84 -9.83 -13.33
CA PRO A 116 2.51 -8.75 -14.04
C PRO A 116 2.21 -8.74 -15.53
N LYS A 117 1.83 -7.57 -16.08
CA LYS A 117 1.62 -7.39 -17.54
C LYS A 117 2.94 -7.30 -18.28
N ASP A 118 3.95 -6.70 -17.66
CA ASP A 118 5.32 -6.63 -18.18
C ASP A 118 6.30 -7.30 -17.21
N ASN A 119 6.84 -8.45 -17.61
CA ASN A 119 7.83 -9.19 -16.84
C ASN A 119 9.24 -8.59 -16.90
N ARG A 120 9.47 -7.55 -17.71
CA ARG A 120 10.80 -6.93 -17.87
C ARG A 120 11.06 -5.83 -16.86
N SER A 121 10.00 -5.21 -16.32
CA SER A 121 10.10 -4.13 -15.33
C SER A 121 10.82 -4.60 -14.05
N LEU A 122 11.60 -3.71 -13.44
CA LEU A 122 12.30 -4.01 -12.18
C LEU A 122 11.32 -4.31 -11.05
N LEU A 123 10.17 -3.63 -11.02
CA LEU A 123 9.12 -3.83 -10.01
C LEU A 123 8.51 -5.23 -10.13
N SER A 124 8.25 -5.68 -11.35
CA SER A 124 7.75 -7.03 -11.61
C SER A 124 8.75 -8.11 -11.18
N LYS A 125 10.04 -7.91 -11.47
CA LYS A 125 11.10 -8.83 -11.02
C LYS A 125 11.23 -8.89 -9.50
N TYR A 126 11.09 -7.74 -8.83
CA TYR A 126 11.13 -7.68 -7.38
C TYR A 126 9.94 -8.39 -6.74
N GLU A 127 8.72 -8.19 -7.26
CA GLU A 127 7.53 -8.91 -6.82
C GLU A 127 7.70 -10.43 -6.95
N VAL A 128 8.15 -10.91 -8.12
CA VAL A 128 8.38 -12.34 -8.32
C VAL A 128 9.45 -12.87 -7.35
N GLY A 129 10.55 -12.14 -7.20
CA GLY A 129 11.65 -12.54 -6.31
C GLY A 129 11.25 -12.64 -4.84
N ILE A 130 10.50 -11.67 -4.31
CA ILE A 130 10.05 -11.72 -2.91
C ILE A 130 9.01 -12.83 -2.70
N PHE A 131 8.15 -13.08 -3.69
CA PHE A 131 7.15 -14.14 -3.61
C PHE A 131 7.80 -15.54 -3.63
N ASP A 132 8.79 -15.74 -4.50
CA ASP A 132 9.54 -17.00 -4.59
C ASP A 132 10.37 -17.25 -3.33
N TYR A 133 11.00 -16.20 -2.80
CA TYR A 133 11.71 -16.27 -1.52
C TYR A 133 10.76 -16.71 -0.38
N LEU A 134 9.62 -16.05 -0.22
CA LEU A 134 8.68 -16.38 0.86
C LEU A 134 8.09 -17.78 0.68
N ARG A 135 7.75 -18.20 -0.54
CA ARG A 135 7.30 -19.58 -0.80
C ARG A 135 8.37 -20.61 -0.44
N LEU A 136 9.65 -20.32 -0.69
CA LEU A 136 10.75 -21.21 -0.32
C LEU A 136 10.89 -21.31 1.21
N VAL A 137 10.82 -20.18 1.90
CA VAL A 137 10.94 -20.13 3.36
C VAL A 137 9.74 -20.79 4.03
N THR A 138 8.51 -20.51 3.59
CA THR A 138 7.30 -21.14 4.13
C THR A 138 7.28 -22.66 3.92
N LYS A 139 7.94 -23.20 2.89
CA LYS A 139 8.07 -24.67 2.71
C LYS A 139 8.96 -25.34 3.78
N SER A 140 9.83 -24.58 4.43
CA SER A 140 10.80 -25.13 5.39
C SER A 140 10.21 -25.42 6.78
N TYR A 141 8.99 -24.94 7.07
CA TYR A 141 8.34 -25.15 8.36
C TYR A 141 6.82 -25.22 8.24
N THR A 142 6.15 -25.64 9.32
CA THR A 142 4.68 -25.69 9.36
C THR A 142 4.09 -24.29 9.58
N TYR A 143 2.93 -24.01 8.99
CA TYR A 143 2.26 -22.70 9.06
C TYR A 143 1.96 -22.19 10.49
N ARG A 144 1.88 -23.10 11.48
CA ARG A 144 1.63 -22.75 12.90
C ARG A 144 2.89 -22.70 13.75
N SER A 145 4.07 -22.79 13.14
CA SER A 145 5.35 -22.69 13.86
C SER A 145 5.65 -21.26 14.28
N SER A 146 6.47 -21.11 15.32
CA SER A 146 7.07 -19.82 15.70
C SER A 146 7.96 -19.24 14.58
N ASP A 147 8.44 -20.09 13.67
CA ASP A 147 9.28 -19.69 12.54
C ASP A 147 8.49 -18.87 11.50
N PHE A 148 7.22 -19.20 11.27
CA PHE A 148 6.33 -18.38 10.43
C PHE A 148 6.22 -16.95 10.96
N ALA A 149 6.04 -16.81 12.28
CA ALA A 149 5.90 -15.51 12.91
C ALA A 149 7.19 -14.67 12.85
N SER A 150 8.35 -15.30 12.94
CA SER A 150 9.64 -14.60 12.96
C SER A 150 10.22 -14.33 11.57
N ARG A 151 9.92 -15.19 10.57
CA ARG A 151 10.52 -15.12 9.24
C ARG A 151 9.58 -14.58 8.16
N ASP A 152 8.30 -14.92 8.18
CA ASP A 152 7.35 -14.50 7.14
C ASP A 152 6.69 -13.15 7.46
N LEU A 153 6.20 -12.96 8.69
CA LEU A 153 5.47 -11.75 9.08
C LEU A 153 6.23 -10.43 8.79
N PRO A 154 7.55 -10.31 9.06
CA PRO A 154 8.28 -9.08 8.77
C PRO A 154 8.29 -8.70 7.28
N ASN A 155 8.12 -9.70 6.40
CA ASN A 155 8.20 -9.54 4.95
C ASN A 155 6.83 -9.30 4.29
N PHE A 156 5.72 -9.51 4.99
CA PHE A 156 4.38 -9.35 4.42
C PHE A 156 4.09 -7.93 3.97
N LEU A 157 4.57 -6.94 4.72
CA LEU A 157 4.47 -5.55 4.33
C LEU A 157 5.21 -5.29 3.01
N ASN A 158 6.47 -5.70 2.92
CA ASN A 158 7.30 -5.54 1.71
C ASN A 158 6.71 -6.28 0.50
N MET A 159 6.15 -7.48 0.71
CA MET A 159 5.51 -8.26 -0.34
C MET A 159 4.27 -7.56 -0.88
N THR A 160 3.40 -7.08 0.00
CA THR A 160 2.17 -6.38 -0.42
C THR A 160 2.49 -5.04 -1.09
N GLU A 161 3.49 -4.31 -0.60
CA GLU A 161 4.00 -3.09 -1.25
C GLU A 161 4.53 -3.37 -2.64
N ALA A 162 5.34 -4.43 -2.82
CA ALA A 162 5.88 -4.80 -4.12
C ALA A 162 4.77 -4.97 -5.18
N ILE A 163 3.73 -5.72 -4.81
CA ILE A 163 2.56 -5.97 -5.67
C ILE A 163 1.85 -4.65 -5.98
N GLY A 164 1.57 -3.83 -4.95
CA GLY A 164 0.86 -2.57 -5.12
C GLY A 164 1.65 -1.55 -5.97
N HIS A 165 2.97 -1.47 -5.80
CA HIS A 165 3.83 -0.60 -6.58
C HIS A 165 3.90 -1.02 -8.05
N ARG A 166 4.01 -2.33 -8.34
CA ARG A 166 3.91 -2.82 -9.72
C ARG A 166 2.57 -2.45 -10.32
N MET A 167 1.46 -2.72 -9.62
CA MET A 167 0.12 -2.40 -10.12
C MET A 167 -0.05 -0.90 -10.42
N ALA A 168 0.44 -0.03 -9.53
CA ALA A 168 0.41 1.41 -9.74
C ALA A 168 1.25 1.84 -10.96
N TYR A 169 2.43 1.24 -11.14
CA TYR A 169 3.28 1.49 -12.30
C TYR A 169 2.60 1.08 -13.61
N GLU A 170 2.02 -0.13 -13.66
CA GLU A 170 1.33 -0.63 -14.85
C GLU A 170 0.11 0.22 -15.21
N ALA A 171 -0.64 0.69 -14.20
CA ALA A 171 -1.76 1.59 -14.42
C ALA A 171 -1.32 2.96 -14.92
N ALA A 172 -0.25 3.53 -14.37
CA ALA A 172 0.33 4.78 -14.86
C ALA A 172 0.75 4.68 -16.34
N VAL A 173 1.31 3.53 -16.74
CA VAL A 173 1.67 3.25 -18.13
C VAL A 173 0.42 3.09 -19.00
N SER A 174 -0.62 2.39 -18.53
CA SER A 174 -1.86 2.21 -19.31
C SER A 174 -2.63 3.51 -19.52
N ASP A 175 -2.60 4.40 -18.53
CA ASP A 175 -3.29 5.69 -18.57
C ASP A 175 -2.52 6.74 -19.39
N GLY A 176 -1.32 6.39 -19.90
CA GLY A 176 -0.53 7.27 -20.76
C GLY A 176 0.06 8.47 -20.02
N LEU A 177 0.39 8.33 -18.72
CA LEU A 177 1.06 9.38 -17.97
C LEU A 177 2.44 9.71 -18.59
N PRO A 178 2.92 10.96 -18.45
CA PRO A 178 4.24 11.36 -18.93
C PRO A 178 5.36 10.41 -18.45
N ALA A 179 6.22 10.01 -19.38
CA ALA A 179 7.26 9.01 -19.11
C ALA A 179 8.21 9.43 -17.99
N GLU A 180 8.46 10.73 -17.84
CA GLU A 180 9.31 11.32 -16.80
C GLU A 180 8.73 11.06 -15.40
N LEU A 181 7.41 11.19 -15.22
CA LEU A 181 6.75 10.93 -13.94
C LEU A 181 6.79 9.45 -13.58
N ILE A 182 6.56 8.58 -14.57
CA ILE A 182 6.64 7.13 -14.42
C ILE A 182 8.06 6.71 -14.01
N GLN A 183 9.09 7.30 -14.62
CA GLN A 183 10.49 7.02 -14.30
C GLN A 183 10.87 7.52 -12.89
N ILE A 184 10.43 8.70 -12.50
CA ILE A 184 10.65 9.24 -11.13
C ILE A 184 10.01 8.31 -10.10
N PHE A 185 8.76 7.89 -10.33
CA PHE A 185 8.06 6.95 -9.47
C PHE A 185 8.83 5.62 -9.35
N ALA A 186 9.17 4.99 -10.48
CA ALA A 186 9.89 3.73 -10.48
C ALA A 186 11.25 3.82 -9.77
N HIS A 187 11.96 4.95 -9.92
CA HIS A 187 13.22 5.21 -9.24
C HIS A 187 13.05 5.35 -7.73
N ASP A 188 12.10 6.17 -7.24
CA ASP A 188 11.89 6.36 -5.80
C ASP A 188 11.44 5.07 -5.11
N VAL A 189 10.54 4.32 -5.75
CA VAL A 189 10.11 3.01 -5.25
C VAL A 189 11.29 2.04 -5.19
N THR A 190 12.11 1.95 -6.25
CA THR A 190 13.27 1.05 -6.26
C THR A 190 14.28 1.40 -5.16
N LYS A 191 14.43 2.70 -4.83
CA LYS A 191 15.26 3.16 -3.72
C LYS A 191 14.72 2.68 -2.38
N ASP A 192 13.41 2.81 -2.15
CA ASP A 192 12.78 2.38 -0.90
C ASP A 192 12.85 0.85 -0.73
N LEU A 193 12.67 0.08 -1.82
CA LEU A 193 12.80 -1.38 -1.81
C LEU A 193 14.23 -1.86 -1.48
N ARG A 194 15.25 -1.09 -1.85
CA ARG A 194 16.66 -1.39 -1.50
C ARG A 194 17.03 -1.02 -0.06
N ALA A 195 16.25 -0.14 0.57
CA ALA A 195 16.46 0.26 1.97
C ALA A 195 15.83 -0.74 2.96
N ALA A 196 14.96 -1.63 2.50
CA ALA A 196 14.48 -2.75 3.30
C ALA A 196 15.65 -3.70 3.61
N PRO A 197 15.78 -4.20 4.86
CA PRO A 197 16.82 -5.16 5.19
C PRO A 197 16.72 -6.36 4.24
N PRO A 198 17.84 -6.86 3.70
CA PRO A 198 17.80 -8.03 2.84
C PRO A 198 17.15 -9.17 3.62
N PRO A 199 16.35 -10.02 2.96
CA PRO A 199 15.85 -11.23 3.59
C PRO A 199 17.02 -11.94 4.26
N SER A 200 16.90 -12.21 5.56
CA SER A 200 17.92 -12.89 6.33
C SER A 200 18.36 -14.13 5.55
N SER A 201 19.67 -14.24 5.32
CA SER A 201 20.28 -15.29 4.50
C SER A 201 19.63 -16.64 4.76
N LEU A 202 19.31 -17.35 3.67
CA LEU A 202 18.78 -18.71 3.69
C LEU A 202 19.53 -19.54 4.74
N PRO A 203 18.83 -20.33 5.58
CA PRO A 203 19.53 -21.26 6.45
C PRO A 203 20.41 -22.14 5.56
N SER A 204 21.71 -22.12 5.83
CA SER A 204 22.65 -23.07 5.24
C SER A 204 22.13 -24.47 5.56
N SER A 205 21.88 -25.22 4.49
CA SER A 205 21.55 -26.66 4.47
C SER A 205 22.40 -27.46 5.44
#